data_AF-A0A453K643-F1
#
_entry.id   AF-A0A453K643-F1
#
_cell.length_a   1.000
_cell.length_b   1.000
_cell.length_c   1.000
_cell.angle_alpha   90.00
_cell.angle_beta   90.00
_cell.angle_gamma   90.00
#
_symmetry.space_group_name_H-M   'P 1'
#
loop_
_entity.id
_entity.type
_entity.pdbx_description
1 polymer ?
#
loop_
_entity_poly.entity_id
_entity_poly.type
_entity_poly.pdbx_seq_one_letter_code
_entity_poly.pdbx_strand_id
1 'polypeptide(L)'
;MLQEDGGIDEDVNHRIKARWMKWHQPSGILCGKRVPQKLKAKFYRMVVRPAMLYGAECWPSKRRHVQQLGLAEMRMLRWMYGHTRKDRVRNDDMHDRVWVAPIEEKLVQHRLRWFGHIQRTPPEALVHHGRLKRAENVK
;
A
#
# COMPACT_ATOMS: atom_id res chain seq x y z
N MET A 1 13.07 -5.01 7.85
CA MET A 1 13.89 -5.05 9.08
C MET A 1 13.55 -3.80 9.87
N LEU A 2 13.26 -3.92 11.16
CA LEU A 2 13.03 -2.74 12.01
C LEU A 2 14.37 -2.03 12.19
N GLN A 3 14.41 -0.73 11.93
CA GLN A 3 15.59 0.10 12.19
C GLN A 3 15.83 0.19 13.71
N GLU A 4 17.06 0.50 14.14
CA GLU A 4 17.42 0.60 15.57
C GLU A 4 16.60 1.64 16.34
N ASP A 5 15.99 2.61 15.65
CA ASP A 5 15.06 3.61 16.18
C ASP A 5 13.58 3.18 16.15
N GLY A 6 13.28 1.95 15.71
CA GLY A 6 11.93 1.46 15.46
C GLY A 6 11.25 2.12 14.24
N GLY A 7 12.02 2.82 13.41
CA GLY A 7 11.57 3.51 12.21
C GLY A 7 11.19 2.56 11.07
N ILE A 8 10.22 3.01 10.25
CA ILE A 8 9.82 2.33 9.01
C ILE A 8 10.06 3.19 7.76
N ASP A 9 10.70 4.36 7.91
CA ASP A 9 10.86 5.31 6.80
C ASP A 9 11.66 4.71 5.64
N GLU A 10 12.71 3.96 5.95
CA GLU A 10 13.54 3.32 4.93
C GLU A 10 12.83 2.17 4.23
N ASP A 11 12.05 1.36 4.96
CA ASP A 11 11.27 0.28 4.34
C ASP A 11 10.16 0.84 3.45
N VAL A 12 9.46 1.90 3.89
CA VAL A 12 8.47 2.62 3.08
C VAL A 12 9.11 3.20 1.81
N ASN A 13 10.26 3.86 1.94
CA ASN A 13 10.99 4.41 0.80
C ASN A 13 11.51 3.31 -0.15
N HIS A 14 12.04 2.22 0.39
CA HIS A 14 12.50 1.07 -0.37
C HIS A 14 11.34 0.47 -1.17
N ARG A 15 10.17 0.29 -0.56
CA ARG A 15 8.95 -0.21 -1.25
C ARG A 15 8.48 0.74 -2.34
N ILE A 16 8.47 2.05 -2.08
CA ILE A 16 8.14 3.05 -3.09
C ILE A 16 9.11 2.96 -4.27
N LYS A 17 10.42 2.83 -4.02
CA LYS A 17 11.44 2.67 -5.06
C LYS A 17 11.28 1.36 -5.85
N ALA A 18 11.16 0.22 -5.18
CA ALA A 18 10.96 -1.09 -5.81
C ALA A 18 9.69 -1.11 -6.69
N ARG A 19 8.62 -0.48 -6.20
CA ARG A 19 7.39 -0.27 -6.96
C ARG A 19 7.62 0.61 -8.19
N TRP A 20 8.34 1.72 -8.06
CA TRP A 20 8.69 2.58 -9.19
C TRP A 20 9.45 1.83 -10.29
N MET A 21 10.33 0.90 -9.90
CA MET A 21 11.03 0.03 -10.85
C MET A 21 10.08 -0.92 -11.57
N LYS A 22 9.17 -1.59 -10.84
CA LYS A 22 8.15 -2.48 -11.43
C LYS A 22 7.15 -1.72 -12.32
N TRP A 23 6.85 -0.47 -11.99
CA TRP A 23 5.99 0.41 -12.78
C TRP A 23 6.67 0.87 -14.08
N HIS A 24 7.95 1.24 -14.04
CA HIS A 24 8.66 1.79 -15.19
C HIS A 24 8.73 0.81 -16.36
N GLN A 25 8.93 -0.48 -16.08
CA GLN A 25 9.08 -1.52 -17.09
C GLN A 25 7.93 -1.54 -18.13
N PRO A 26 6.64 -1.61 -17.72
CA PRO A 26 5.52 -1.55 -18.66
C PRO A 26 5.01 -0.13 -18.93
N SER A 27 5.61 0.91 -18.34
CA SER A 27 5.06 2.28 -18.42
C SER A 27 4.98 2.83 -19.84
N GLY A 28 5.94 2.48 -20.72
CA GLY A 28 5.92 2.90 -22.13
C GLY A 28 4.69 2.39 -22.89
N ILE A 29 4.18 1.21 -22.54
CA ILE A 29 2.97 0.64 -23.13
C ILE A 29 1.73 1.19 -22.41
N LEU A 30 1.73 1.13 -21.07
CA LEU A 30 0.57 1.49 -20.25
C LEU A 30 0.22 2.97 -20.29
N CYS A 31 1.18 3.87 -20.50
CA CYS A 31 0.92 5.31 -20.61
C CYS A 31 0.36 5.68 -22.00
N GLY A 32 0.35 4.77 -22.98
CA GLY A 32 -0.22 5.01 -24.30
C GLY A 32 -1.73 5.29 -24.25
N LYS A 33 -2.20 6.21 -25.10
CA LYS A 33 -3.63 6.51 -25.26
C LYS A 33 -4.43 5.33 -25.85
N ARG A 34 -3.75 4.42 -26.55
CA ARG A 34 -4.33 3.23 -27.20
C ARG A 34 -4.68 2.11 -26.23
N VAL A 35 -4.12 2.12 -25.02
CA VAL A 35 -4.40 1.08 -24.02
C VAL A 35 -5.73 1.37 -23.34
N PRO A 36 -6.68 0.41 -23.32
CA PRO A 36 -7.97 0.60 -22.66
C PRO A 36 -7.80 0.94 -21.18
N GLN A 37 -8.55 1.93 -20.69
CA GLN A 37 -8.50 2.35 -19.27
C GLN A 37 -8.78 1.20 -18.30
N LYS A 38 -9.72 0.30 -18.64
CA LYS A 38 -10.01 -0.91 -17.84
C LYS A 38 -8.78 -1.81 -17.66
N LEU A 39 -7.91 -1.91 -18.68
CA LEU A 39 -6.68 -2.70 -18.59
C LEU A 39 -5.65 -2.01 -17.69
N LYS A 40 -5.53 -0.68 -17.79
CA LYS A 40 -4.69 0.13 -16.90
C LYS A 40 -5.09 -0.02 -15.43
N ALA A 41 -6.39 0.05 -15.14
CA ALA A 41 -6.94 -0.18 -13.81
C ALA A 41 -6.67 -1.61 -13.29
N LYS A 42 -6.87 -2.64 -14.14
CA LYS A 42 -6.55 -4.03 -13.81
C LYS A 42 -5.07 -4.22 -13.49
N PHE A 43 -4.18 -3.66 -14.30
CA PHE A 43 -2.74 -3.69 -14.08
C PHE A 43 -2.37 -3.07 -12.73
N TYR A 44 -2.93 -1.89 -12.43
CA TYR A 44 -2.73 -1.23 -11.16
C TYR A 44 -3.11 -2.14 -9.98
N ARG A 45 -4.31 -2.72 -10.03
CA ARG A 45 -4.84 -3.58 -8.97
C ARG A 45 -4.03 -4.85 -8.77
N MET A 46 -3.50 -5.46 -9.84
CA MET A 46 -2.82 -6.76 -9.78
C MET A 46 -1.31 -6.65 -9.54
N VAL A 47 -0.65 -5.63 -10.08
CA VAL A 47 0.83 -5.55 -10.03
C VAL A 47 1.28 -4.47 -9.07
N VAL A 48 0.71 -3.27 -9.20
CA VAL A 48 1.21 -2.09 -8.50
C VAL A 48 0.81 -2.11 -7.03
N ARG A 49 -0.47 -2.43 -6.75
CA ARG A 49 -1.03 -2.40 -5.40
C ARG A 49 -0.43 -3.47 -4.47
N PRO A 50 -0.32 -4.76 -4.85
CA PRO A 50 0.29 -5.76 -3.98
C PRO A 50 1.77 -5.44 -3.69
N ALA A 51 2.52 -4.94 -4.67
CA ALA A 51 3.92 -4.56 -4.47
C ALA A 51 4.12 -3.43 -3.45
N MET A 52 3.15 -2.51 -3.31
CA MET A 52 3.18 -1.47 -2.29
C MET A 52 2.78 -1.94 -0.89
N LEU A 53 1.81 -2.85 -0.83
CA LEU A 53 1.23 -3.30 0.44
C LEU A 53 2.00 -4.47 1.05
N TYR A 54 2.90 -5.10 0.30
CA TYR A 54 3.70 -6.20 0.77
C TYR A 54 4.56 -5.78 1.99
N GLY A 55 4.38 -6.48 3.10
CA GLY A 55 5.05 -6.19 4.37
C GLY A 55 4.43 -5.04 5.19
N ALA A 56 3.44 -4.33 4.66
CA ALA A 56 2.85 -3.16 5.32
C ALA A 56 1.87 -3.51 6.48
N GLU A 57 1.58 -4.80 6.66
CA GLU A 57 0.77 -5.38 7.73
C GLU A 57 1.40 -5.17 9.12
N CYS A 58 2.73 -5.29 9.18
CA CYS A 58 3.50 -5.26 10.42
C CYS A 58 4.14 -3.90 10.71
N TRP A 59 3.89 -2.91 9.86
CA TRP A 59 4.45 -1.57 10.03
C TRP A 59 3.74 -0.79 11.14
N PRO A 60 4.44 -0.20 12.13
CA PRO A 60 3.90 0.87 12.96
C PRO A 60 3.71 2.15 12.12
N SER A 61 2.70 2.19 11.25
CA SER A 61 2.53 3.28 10.29
C SER A 61 1.96 4.53 10.94
N LYS A 62 2.79 5.56 11.05
CA LYS A 62 2.37 6.95 11.25
C LYS A 62 1.65 7.50 10.02
N ARG A 63 0.82 8.53 10.21
CA ARG A 63 0.07 9.23 9.15
C ARG A 63 0.95 9.69 7.99
N ARG A 64 2.20 10.11 8.27
CA ARG A 64 3.19 10.52 7.25
C ARG A 64 3.46 9.43 6.21
N HIS A 65 3.56 8.17 6.62
CA HIS A 65 3.91 7.07 5.72
C HIS A 65 2.73 6.71 4.82
N VAL A 66 1.51 6.73 5.39
CA VAL A 66 0.27 6.52 4.62
C VAL A 66 0.12 7.61 3.57
N GLN A 67 0.37 8.87 3.93
CA GLN A 67 0.38 9.99 2.98
C GLN A 67 1.44 9.83 1.89
N GLN A 68 2.67 9.42 2.23
CA GLN A 68 3.72 9.15 1.24
C GLN A 68 3.31 8.07 0.23
N LEU A 69 2.69 6.98 0.69
CA LEU A 69 2.15 5.93 -0.18
C LEU A 69 1.03 6.47 -1.08
N GLY A 70 0.11 7.25 -0.52
CA GLY A 70 -0.97 7.89 -1.27
C GLY A 70 -0.47 8.85 -2.34
N LEU A 71 0.55 9.67 -2.03
CA LEU A 71 1.19 10.56 -2.99
C LEU A 71 1.87 9.77 -4.13
N ALA A 72 2.56 8.69 -3.81
CA ALA A 72 3.15 7.82 -4.81
C ALA A 72 2.08 7.16 -5.70
N GLU A 73 0.96 6.69 -5.12
CA GLU A 73 -0.20 6.16 -5.85
C GLU A 73 -0.79 7.20 -6.81
N MET A 74 -1.10 8.40 -6.32
CA MET A 74 -1.63 9.48 -7.14
C MET A 74 -0.70 9.86 -8.28
N ARG A 75 0.61 9.91 -8.03
CA ARG A 75 1.59 10.24 -9.08
C ARG A 75 1.58 9.20 -10.19
N MET A 76 1.53 7.91 -9.86
CA MET A 76 1.46 6.85 -10.87
C MET A 76 0.14 6.84 -11.64
N LEU A 77 -1.00 6.99 -10.94
CA LEU A 77 -2.31 7.03 -11.59
C LEU A 77 -2.43 8.23 -12.52
N ARG A 78 -1.99 9.42 -12.10
CA ARG A 78 -1.97 10.60 -12.97
C ARG A 78 -1.12 10.35 -14.22
N TRP A 79 0.07 9.79 -14.07
CA TRP A 79 0.93 9.50 -15.23
C TRP A 79 0.31 8.47 -16.18
N MET A 80 -0.24 7.39 -15.65
CA MET A 80 -0.88 6.31 -16.41
C MET A 80 -2.06 6.79 -17.27
N TYR A 81 -2.81 7.76 -16.77
CA TYR A 81 -3.97 8.36 -17.45
C TYR A 81 -3.62 9.64 -18.22
N GLY A 82 -2.36 10.07 -18.21
CA GLY A 82 -1.90 11.28 -18.90
C GLY A 82 -2.38 12.58 -18.26
N HIS A 83 -2.76 12.53 -16.98
CA HIS A 83 -3.22 13.70 -16.24
C HIS A 83 -2.05 14.49 -15.67
N THR A 84 -2.08 15.80 -15.90
CA THR A 84 -1.12 16.76 -15.38
C THR A 84 -1.75 17.61 -14.27
N ARG A 85 -0.96 18.47 -13.62
CA ARG A 85 -1.51 19.44 -12.66
C ARG A 85 -2.48 20.45 -13.32
N LYS A 86 -2.35 20.71 -14.63
CA LYS A 86 -3.20 21.65 -15.36
C LYS A 86 -4.64 21.16 -15.51
N ASP A 87 -4.85 19.86 -15.50
CA ASP A 87 -6.17 19.26 -15.68
C ASP A 87 -7.08 19.44 -14.45
N ARG A 88 -6.53 19.91 -13.32
CA ARG A 88 -7.24 20.20 -12.06
C ARG A 88 -8.16 19.07 -11.56
N VAL A 89 -7.90 17.83 -11.99
CA VAL A 89 -8.66 16.64 -11.57
C VAL A 89 -8.41 16.38 -10.08
N ARG A 90 -9.49 16.21 -9.31
CA ARG A 90 -9.40 15.85 -7.89
C ARG A 90 -8.89 14.42 -7.73
N ASN A 91 -8.30 14.13 -6.59
CA ASN A 91 -7.83 12.76 -6.29
C ASN A 91 -9.00 11.79 -6.17
N ASP A 92 -10.14 12.24 -5.64
CA ASP A 92 -11.37 11.44 -5.52
C ASP A 92 -11.88 11.03 -6.91
N ASP A 93 -11.99 11.99 -7.85
CA ASP A 93 -12.39 11.72 -9.24
C ASP A 93 -11.45 10.71 -9.93
N MET A 94 -10.16 10.74 -9.60
CA MET A 94 -9.19 9.77 -10.12
C MET A 94 -9.47 8.37 -9.56
N HIS A 95 -9.77 8.23 -8.27
CA HIS A 95 -10.11 6.94 -7.68
C HIS A 95 -11.40 6.35 -8.25
N ASP A 96 -12.41 7.19 -8.45
CA ASP A 96 -13.69 6.79 -9.02
C ASP A 96 -13.53 6.29 -10.46
N ARG A 97 -12.75 7.01 -11.28
CA ARG A 97 -12.48 6.62 -12.68
C ARG A 97 -11.71 5.30 -12.77
N VAL A 98 -10.76 5.08 -11.87
CA VAL A 98 -9.92 3.88 -11.87
C VAL A 98 -10.63 2.69 -11.21
N TRP A 99 -11.79 2.91 -10.55
CA TRP A 99 -12.52 1.91 -9.77
C TRP A 99 -11.64 1.26 -8.69
N VAL A 100 -10.79 2.08 -8.09
CA VAL A 100 -9.73 1.62 -7.20
C VAL A 100 -9.82 2.43 -5.91
N ALA A 101 -10.29 1.77 -4.84
CA ALA A 101 -10.32 2.34 -3.50
C ALA A 101 -8.92 2.83 -3.09
N PRO A 102 -8.76 3.96 -2.38
CA PRO A 102 -7.47 4.51 -1.95
C PRO A 102 -6.55 3.48 -1.30
N ILE A 103 -5.24 3.65 -1.43
CA ILE A 103 -4.27 2.75 -0.79
C ILE A 103 -4.35 2.76 0.73
N GLU A 104 -4.73 3.90 1.32
CA GLU A 104 -4.94 4.04 2.76
C GLU A 104 -6.01 3.06 3.27
N GLU A 105 -7.17 3.03 2.61
CA GLU A 105 -8.24 2.08 2.94
C GLU A 105 -7.78 0.64 2.78
N LYS A 106 -7.01 0.35 1.73
CA LYS A 106 -6.48 -1.00 1.51
C LYS A 106 -5.46 -1.40 2.57
N LEU A 107 -4.63 -0.48 3.03
CA LEU A 107 -3.67 -0.72 4.10
C LEU A 107 -4.40 -1.10 5.40
N VAL A 108 -5.47 -0.37 5.74
CA VAL A 108 -6.32 -0.68 6.91
C VAL A 108 -6.97 -2.04 6.76
N GLN A 109 -7.59 -2.33 5.61
CA GLN A 109 -8.20 -3.63 5.33
C GLN A 109 -7.21 -4.78 5.45
N HIS A 110 -5.99 -4.59 4.93
CA HIS A 110 -4.94 -5.61 4.96
C HIS A 110 -4.51 -5.92 6.41
N ARG A 111 -4.35 -4.90 7.24
CA ARG A 111 -4.05 -5.05 8.68
C ARG A 111 -5.14 -5.76 9.46
N LEU A 112 -6.40 -5.40 9.21
CA LEU A 112 -7.52 -6.04 9.88
C LEU A 112 -7.62 -7.52 9.50
N ARG A 113 -7.33 -7.85 8.23
CA ARG A 113 -7.23 -9.25 7.79
C ARG A 113 -6.09 -9.99 8.49
N TRP A 114 -4.90 -9.39 8.59
CA TRP A 114 -3.77 -9.96 9.30
C TRP A 114 -4.05 -10.16 10.80
N PHE A 115 -4.65 -9.16 11.45
CA PHE A 115 -5.07 -9.26 12.84
C PHE A 115 -6.09 -10.38 13.06
N GLY A 116 -7.09 -10.48 12.18
CA GLY A 116 -8.03 -11.59 12.20
C GLY A 116 -7.37 -12.95 11.92
N HIS A 117 -6.31 -13.00 11.10
CA HIS A 117 -5.52 -14.21 10.91
C HIS A 117 -4.84 -14.61 12.24
N ILE A 118 -4.13 -13.69 12.89
CA ILE A 118 -3.50 -13.92 14.20
C ILE A 118 -4.50 -14.43 15.25
N GLN A 119 -5.70 -13.84 15.32
CA GLN A 119 -6.72 -14.29 16.27
C GLN A 119 -7.23 -15.72 16.03
N ARG A 120 -7.23 -16.17 14.78
CA ARG A 120 -7.65 -17.53 14.41
C ARG A 120 -6.51 -18.54 14.53
N THR A 121 -5.27 -18.08 14.62
CA THR A 121 -4.11 -18.95 14.75
C THR A 121 -4.05 -19.53 16.17
N PRO A 122 -3.88 -20.86 16.32
CA PRO A 122 -3.82 -21.52 17.62
C PRO A 122 -2.69 -20.95 18.51
N PRO A 123 -2.87 -20.92 19.84
CA PRO A 123 -1.93 -20.32 20.79
C PRO A 123 -0.50 -20.89 20.72
N GLU A 124 -0.36 -22.12 20.23
CA GLU A 124 0.91 -22.85 20.13
C GLU A 124 1.75 -22.41 18.91
N ALA A 125 1.18 -21.60 18.01
CA ALA A 125 1.88 -21.12 16.82
C ALA A 125 2.91 -20.03 17.16
N LEU A 126 4.05 -20.08 16.44
CA LEU A 126 5.18 -19.15 16.59
C LEU A 126 4.82 -17.65 16.53
N VAL A 127 3.72 -17.30 15.87
CA VAL A 127 3.22 -15.91 15.80
C VAL A 127 2.80 -15.32 17.15
N HIS A 128 2.57 -16.14 18.17
CA HIS A 128 2.20 -15.67 19.53
C HIS A 128 3.39 -15.55 20.49
N HIS A 129 4.60 -15.99 20.11
CA HIS A 129 5.75 -16.14 21.02
C HIS A 129 6.38 -14.81 21.52
N GLY A 130 5.80 -13.67 21.13
CA GLY A 130 6.20 -12.32 21.58
C GLY A 130 5.14 -11.58 22.39
N ARG A 131 4.03 -12.22 22.80
CA ARG A 131 3.06 -11.58 23.70
C ARG A 131 3.70 -11.42 25.09
N LEU A 132 4.03 -10.19 25.48
CA LEU A 132 4.15 -9.81 26.88
C LEU A 132 2.85 -10.23 27.57
N LYS A 133 2.91 -11.26 28.42
CA LYS A 133 1.77 -11.67 29.25
C LYS A 133 1.36 -10.44 30.06
N ARG A 134 0.12 -10.00 29.88
CA ARG A 134 -0.49 -9.01 30.76
C ARG A 134 -0.44 -9.63 32.16
N ALA A 135 0.28 -8.99 33.09
CA ALA A 135 0.32 -9.46 34.47
C ALA A 135 -1.10 -9.33 35.03
N GLU A 136 -1.78 -10.46 35.17
CA GLU A 136 -2.98 -10.57 35.99
C GLU A 136 -2.53 -10.54 37.44
N ASN A 137 -2.35 -9.33 37.99
CA ASN A 137 -2.21 -9.12 39.42
C ASN A 137 -3.02 -7.88 39.79
N VAL A 138 -4.30 -8.07 40.10
CA VAL A 138 -4.99 -7.24 41.08
C VAL A 138 -5.69 -8.20 42.02
N LYS A 139 -5.18 -8.23 43.25
CA LYS A 139 -5.72 -8.92 44.42
C LYS A 139 -6.58 -7.93 45.18
#